data_AF-A0A373VQD3-F1
#
_entry.id   AF-A0A373VQD3-F1
#
_cell.length_a   1.000
_cell.length_b   1.000
_cell.length_c   1.000
_cell.angle_alpha   90.00
_cell.angle_beta   90.00
_cell.angle_gamma   90.00
#
_symmetry.space_group_name_H-M   'P 1'
#
loop_
_entity.id
_entity.type
_entity.pdbx_description
1 polymer ?
#
loop_
_entity_poly.entity_id
_entity_poly.type
_entity_poly.pdbx_seq_one_letter_code
_entity_poly.pdbx_strand_id
1 'polypeptide(L)' 'MKNTLRIDGYLRSVGHRLPGFSEELLMSGVPLLEMLRSSLYNWLETILKFIYDSGGFLVP' A
#
# COMPACT_ATOMS: atom_id res chain seq x y z
N MET A 1 3.91 10.46 9.63
CA MET A 1 2.81 9.67 10.25
C MET A 1 1.52 9.72 9.45
N LYS A 2 1.01 10.90 9.04
CA LYS A 2 -0.27 11.03 8.33
C LYS A 2 -0.31 10.28 6.99
N ASN A 3 0.75 10.42 6.17
CA ASN A 3 0.86 9.69 4.91
C ASN A 3 1.03 8.19 5.11
N THR A 4 1.80 7.74 6.11
CA THR A 4 1.98 6.32 6.44
C THR A 4 0.63 5.63 6.67
N LEU A 5 -0.21 6.19 7.55
CA LEU A 5 -1.53 5.64 7.84
C LEU A 5 -2.47 5.71 6.64
N ARG A 6 -2.42 6.81 5.88
CA ARG A 6 -3.24 7.00 4.68
C ARG A 6 -2.88 5.97 3.61
N ILE A 7 -1.58 5.75 3.38
CA ILE A 7 -1.07 4.75 2.44
C ILE A 7 -1.49 3.34 2.89
N ASP A 8 -1.33 3.00 4.18
CA ASP A 8 -1.73 1.69 4.69
C ASP A 8 -3.24 1.44 4.56
N GLY A 9 -4.06 2.44 4.90
CA GLY A 9 -5.52 2.36 4.71
C GLY A 9 -5.90 2.23 3.23
N TYR A 10 -5.16 2.88 2.34
CA TYR A 10 -5.37 2.76 0.89
C TYR A 10 -4.96 1.38 0.38
N LEU A 11 -3.78 0.88 0.76
CA LEU A 11 -3.34 -0.49 0.45
C LEU A 11 -4.37 -1.52 0.92
N ARG A 12 -5.05 -1.31 2.05
CA ARG A 12 -6.13 -2.19 2.50
C ARG A 12 -7.39 -2.10 1.64
N SER A 13 -7.82 -0.89 1.30
CA SER A 13 -9.07 -0.69 0.55
C SER A 13 -8.98 -1.17 -0.89
N VAL A 14 -7.80 -1.09 -1.50
CA VAL A 14 -7.62 -1.42 -2.93
C VAL A 14 -6.66 -2.60 -3.17
N GLY A 15 -6.03 -3.13 -2.12
CA GLY A 15 -5.06 -4.23 -2.21
C GLY A 15 -5.66 -5.57 -2.63
N HIS A 16 -6.97 -5.77 -2.51
CA HIS A 16 -7.65 -6.93 -3.10
C HIS A 16 -7.48 -6.99 -4.63
N ARG A 17 -7.14 -5.86 -5.27
CA ARG A 17 -6.87 -5.77 -6.72
C ARG A 17 -5.39 -5.95 -7.06
N LEU A 18 -4.51 -6.03 -6.06
CA LEU A 18 -3.07 -6.17 -6.25
C LEU A 18 -2.67 -7.64 -6.24
N PRO A 19 -1.85 -8.09 -7.22
CA PRO A 19 -1.24 -9.41 -7.16
C PRO A 19 -0.36 -9.53 -5.90
N GLY A 20 -0.47 -10.64 -5.18
CA GLY A 20 0.36 -10.94 -4.01
C GLY A 20 -0.20 -10.47 -2.65
N PHE A 21 -1.35 -9.79 -2.63
CA PHE A 21 -2.08 -9.49 -1.39
C PHE A 21 -3.18 -10.52 -1.16
N SER A 22 -3.03 -11.38 -0.15
CA SER A 22 -4.10 -12.27 0.28
C SER A 22 -5.14 -11.53 1.13
N GLU A 23 -6.37 -12.03 1.14
CA GLU A 23 -7.42 -11.48 2.00
C GLU A 23 -7.03 -11.54 3.49
N GLU A 24 -6.37 -12.61 3.92
CA GLU A 24 -5.81 -12.74 5.27
C GLU A 24 -4.80 -11.62 5.59
N LEU A 25 -3.90 -11.30 4.64
CA LEU A 25 -2.94 -10.21 4.79
C LEU A 25 -3.63 -8.86 4.91
N LEU A 26 -4.66 -8.62 4.09
CA LEU A 26 -5.43 -7.37 4.08
C LEU A 26 -6.30 -7.18 5.33
N MET A 27 -6.73 -8.28 5.94
CA MET A 27 -7.53 -8.29 7.18
C MET A 27 -6.66 -8.34 8.44
N SER A 28 -5.36 -8.66 8.31
CA SER A 28 -4.41 -8.69 9.43
C SER A 28 -4.16 -7.30 10.03
N GLY A 29 -3.58 -7.22 11.22
CA GLY A 29 -3.15 -5.95 11.82
C GLY A 29 -1.79 -5.42 11.33
N VAL A 30 -1.11 -6.11 10.40
CA VAL A 30 0.29 -5.77 10.08
C VAL A 30 0.42 -4.51 9.19
N PRO A 31 1.49 -3.71 9.36
CA PRO A 31 1.71 -2.54 8.52
C PRO A 31 2.08 -2.94 7.09
N LEU A 32 1.20 -2.68 6.13
CA LEU A 32 1.37 -3.15 4.76
C LEU A 32 2.52 -2.43 4.05
N LEU A 33 2.67 -1.13 4.31
CA LEU A 33 3.76 -0.33 3.75
C LEU A 33 5.14 -0.83 4.19
N GLU A 34 5.30 -1.23 5.46
CA GLU A 34 6.59 -1.73 5.95
C GLU A 34 6.91 -3.10 5.35
N MET A 35 5.92 -3.97 5.17
CA MET A 35 6.13 -5.23 4.43
C MET A 35 6.50 -4.99 2.98
N LEU A 36 5.86 -4.02 2.31
CA LEU A 36 6.17 -3.70 0.92
C LEU A 36 7.59 -3.17 0.78
N ARG A 37 8.03 -2.32 1.73
CA ARG A 37 9.41 -1.84 1.84
C ARG A 37 10.43 -2.94 2.03
N SER A 38 10.14 -3.93 2.87
CA SER A 38 11.08 -5.02 3.15
C SER A 38 11.12 -6.08 2.04
N SER A 39 10.05 -6.18 1.25
CA SER A 39 9.89 -7.26 0.26
C SER A 39 10.23 -6.84 -1.18
N LEU A 40 10.16 -5.55 -1.51
CA LEU A 40 10.35 -5.04 -2.87
C LEU A 40 11.43 -3.96 -2.94
N TYR A 41 12.46 -4.17 -3.76
CA TYR A 41 13.48 -3.15 -3.99
C TYR A 41 12.88 -1.86 -4.58
N ASN A 42 11.90 -1.99 -5.46
CA ASN A 42 11.19 -0.89 -6.12
C ASN A 42 9.89 -0.49 -5.41
N TRP A 43 9.75 -0.77 -4.10
CA TRP A 43 8.52 -0.54 -3.33
C TRP A 43 7.94 0.88 -3.51
N LEU A 44 8.82 1.89 -3.57
CA LEU A 44 8.39 3.29 -3.67
C LEU A 44 7.78 3.58 -5.04
N GLU A 45 8.39 3.09 -6.12
CA GLU A 45 7.84 3.25 -7.46
C GLU A 45 6.50 2.52 -7.58
N THR A 46 6.43 1.29 -7.07
CA THR A 46 5.21 0.47 -7.07
C THR A 46 4.07 1.20 -6.37
N ILE A 47 4.33 1.77 -5.19
CA ILE A 47 3.27 2.43 -4.43
C ILE A 47 2.85 3.78 -5.03
N LEU A 48 3.79 4.53 -5.62
CA LEU A 48 3.46 5.78 -6.29
C LEU A 48 2.62 5.53 -7.54
N LYS A 49 3.01 4.59 -8.40
CA LYS A 49 2.19 4.16 -9.55
C LYS A 49 0.79 3.78 -9.10
N PHE A 50 0.71 2.92 -8.08
CA PHE A 50 -0.57 2.44 -7.59
C PHE A 50 -1.48 3.55 -7.01
N ILE A 51 -0.91 4.50 -6.26
CA ILE A 51 -1.66 5.65 -5.72
C ILE A 51 -2.17 6.53 -6.87
N TYR A 52 -1.31 6.90 -7.81
CA TYR A 52 -1.66 7.85 -8.86
C TYR A 52 -2.55 7.23 -9.96
N ASP A 53 -2.32 5.97 -10.33
CA ASP A 53 -3.16 5.24 -11.29
C ASP A 53 -4.59 5.03 -10.75
N SER A 54 -4.75 5.03 -9.42
CA SER A 54 -6.06 4.96 -8.76
C SER A 54 -6.71 6.34 -8.52
N GLY A 55 -6.10 7.43 -8.99
CA GLY A 55 -6.57 8.81 -8.79
C GLY A 55 -6.31 9.37 -7.37
N GLY A 56 -5.51 8.68 -6.56
CA GLY A 56 -5.07 9.12 -5.25
C GLY A 56 -3.89 10.10 -5.30
N PHE A 57 -3.54 10.66 -4.15
CA PHE A 57 -2.40 11.57 -4.01
C PHE A 57 -1.84 11.56 -2.58
N LEU A 58 -0.54 11.83 -2.48
CA LEU A 58 0.15 12.13 -1.22
C LEU A 58 -0.10 13.58 -0.82
N VAL A 59 -0.19 13.85 0.48
CA VAL A 59 -0.29 15.22 1.00
C VAL A 59 1.09 15.73 1.46
N PRO A 60 1.38 17.04 1.32
CA PRO A 60 2.60 17.65 1.86
C PRO A 60 2.77 17.43 3.37
#